data_AF-A0A2A9F3Y6-F1
#
_entry.id   AF-A0A2A9F3Y6-F1
#
_cell.length_a   1.000
_cell.length_b   1.000
_cell.length_c   1.000
_cell.angle_alpha   90.00
_cell.angle_beta   90.00
_cell.angle_gamma   90.00
#
_symmetry.space_group_name_H-M   'P 1'
#
loop_
_entity.id
_entity.type
_entity.pdbx_description
1 polymer ?
#
loop_
_entity_poly.entity_id
_entity_poly.type
_entity_poly.pdbx_seq_one_letter_code
_entity_poly.pdbx_strand_id
1 'polypeptide(L)'
;MRIFQLVALKNREKNAGGCYPDALAHATTLAIMLRKLAREDPKDRSAMTVVALFLWLTQAWPDIHSPNDIPDFVKISGATPCREHAFRTYKDGALSWAEYVHRYRDGKKTHYLWQPFPTYLNALFQPLISAQSYETPFLRPKTKVRLFHIMKKKWRTPVSLNDYPRVRKDTFHQYLIDCALVDNTLTPIPRAQIVSPNRKHHKHADTYQRSDSDRVRYKLFDAYNRYLSRLVRAARNAKLSPHFDVFVGQHAINLIAEHPKIPPYLSQPGRITQTVLETVNGTQQSIRSPATPLGSQRYLEENAVIRFFNDLFVHLHVLKPGKSASKKQWVAYYNGATHRLALLFIVLTGTRPTHGISILAQHYWGGDMVFVKDKGRLRQIILCDYLQREIQHYRTLQSAVLSMWGPHPELDEMWFCLNDHGQPAPLSSRTLRQFMHQHCPGVVPYQLRHFFAQSAVNNVSSTRLLDQDIDRLMGHENLGEHLGSDVIFPDTFEAMKVYLNQYAERLGMQEFAYV
;
A
#
# COMPACT_ATOMS: atom_id res chain seq x y z
N MET A 1 4.85 -25.46 -24.45
CA MET A 1 4.46 -24.46 -23.43
C MET A 1 3.56 -23.43 -24.09
N ARG A 2 2.27 -23.34 -23.72
CA ARG A 2 1.24 -22.59 -24.49
C ARG A 2 1.46 -21.07 -24.35
N ILE A 3 1.21 -20.29 -25.41
CA ILE A 3 1.36 -18.82 -25.48
C ILE A 3 0.75 -18.09 -24.26
N PHE A 4 -0.36 -18.58 -23.74
CA PHE A 4 -1.00 -18.05 -22.53
C PHE A 4 -0.12 -18.15 -21.26
N GLN A 5 0.66 -19.23 -21.10
CA GLN A 5 1.59 -19.39 -19.98
C GLN A 5 2.76 -18.39 -20.10
N LEU A 6 3.24 -18.13 -21.32
CA LEU A 6 4.27 -17.11 -21.58
C LEU A 6 3.76 -15.69 -21.30
N VAL A 7 2.51 -15.39 -21.66
CA VAL A 7 1.87 -14.10 -21.35
C VAL A 7 1.66 -13.95 -19.84
N ALA A 8 1.21 -15.01 -19.15
CA ALA A 8 1.05 -15.01 -17.69
C ALA A 8 2.39 -14.82 -16.96
N LEU A 9 3.45 -15.50 -17.39
CA LEU A 9 4.83 -15.32 -16.88
C LEU A 9 5.31 -13.88 -17.08
N LYS A 10 5.20 -13.34 -18.29
CA LYS A 10 5.59 -11.96 -18.60
C LYS A 10 4.77 -10.90 -17.84
N ASN A 11 3.52 -11.20 -17.50
CA ASN A 11 2.71 -10.35 -16.66
C ASN A 11 3.12 -10.46 -15.19
N ARG A 12 3.48 -11.66 -14.71
CA ARG A 12 3.98 -11.89 -13.35
C ARG A 12 5.31 -11.19 -13.09
N GLU A 13 6.21 -11.15 -14.08
CA GLU A 13 7.48 -10.41 -14.02
C GLU A 13 7.29 -8.90 -13.86
N LYS A 14 6.11 -8.37 -14.17
CA LYS A 14 5.76 -6.95 -14.04
C LYS A 14 4.99 -6.63 -12.75
N ASN A 15 4.75 -7.63 -11.90
CA ASN A 15 4.07 -7.47 -10.63
C ASN A 15 5.05 -7.16 -9.48
N ALA A 16 4.53 -6.81 -8.30
CA ALA A 16 5.34 -6.61 -7.10
C ALA A 16 6.26 -7.82 -6.84
N GLY A 17 7.56 -7.57 -6.65
CA GLY A 17 8.59 -8.60 -6.58
C GLY A 17 9.17 -9.05 -7.93
N GLY A 18 8.70 -8.44 -9.03
CA GLY A 18 9.18 -8.67 -10.39
C GLY A 18 10.51 -7.97 -10.72
N CYS A 19 10.87 -7.97 -12.00
CA CYS A 19 12.11 -7.35 -12.45
C CYS A 19 11.91 -5.85 -12.66
N TYR A 20 12.72 -5.04 -11.99
CA TYR A 20 12.74 -3.62 -12.28
C TYR A 20 13.15 -3.32 -13.74
N PRO A 21 12.67 -2.20 -14.30
CA PRO A 21 13.12 -1.74 -15.62
C PRO A 21 14.63 -1.59 -15.70
N ASP A 22 15.19 -1.82 -16.90
CA ASP A 22 16.61 -1.64 -17.20
C ASP A 22 17.03 -0.19 -16.90
N ALA A 23 17.84 -0.02 -15.85
CA ALA A 23 18.26 1.28 -15.38
C ALA A 23 19.23 1.97 -16.35
N LEU A 24 20.09 1.22 -17.05
CA LEU A 24 21.05 1.81 -17.99
C LEU A 24 20.32 2.34 -19.22
N ALA A 25 19.39 1.56 -19.79
CA ALA A 25 18.63 1.97 -20.96
C ALA A 25 17.78 3.24 -20.70
N HIS A 26 17.24 3.37 -19.49
CA HIS A 26 16.52 4.58 -19.07
C HIS A 26 17.46 5.76 -18.78
N ALA A 27 18.63 5.52 -18.18
CA ALA A 27 19.64 6.54 -17.94
C ALA A 27 20.18 7.13 -19.25
N THR A 28 20.43 6.30 -20.27
CA THR A 28 20.81 6.75 -21.61
C THR A 28 19.71 7.63 -22.22
N THR A 29 18.45 7.23 -22.14
CA THR A 29 17.34 8.05 -22.67
C THR A 29 17.19 9.38 -21.91
N LEU A 30 17.39 9.38 -20.60
CA LEU A 30 17.45 10.61 -19.79
C LEU A 30 18.58 11.53 -20.25
N ALA A 31 19.79 10.99 -20.43
CA ALA A 31 20.94 11.74 -20.95
C ALA A 31 20.66 12.38 -22.33
N ILE A 32 19.95 11.67 -23.22
CA ILE A 32 19.54 12.21 -24.53
C ILE A 32 18.57 13.39 -24.35
N MET A 33 17.61 13.30 -23.42
CA MET A 33 16.68 14.38 -23.11
C MET A 33 17.42 15.61 -22.57
N LEU A 34 18.29 15.42 -21.58
CA LEU A 34 19.09 16.49 -20.97
C LEU A 34 19.98 17.19 -22.00
N ARG A 35 20.68 16.44 -22.86
CA ARG A 35 21.49 17.01 -23.95
C ARG A 35 20.70 17.86 -24.94
N LYS A 36 19.41 17.57 -25.14
CA LYS A 36 18.55 18.38 -26.01
C LYS A 36 18.16 19.68 -25.32
N LEU A 37 17.73 19.60 -24.07
CA LEU A 37 17.33 20.76 -23.27
C LEU A 37 18.52 21.69 -23.01
N ALA A 38 19.72 21.15 -22.86
CA ALA A 38 20.97 21.91 -22.70
C ALA A 38 21.31 22.83 -23.90
N ARG A 39 20.79 22.53 -25.09
CA ARG A 39 21.02 23.31 -26.33
C ARG A 39 20.03 24.45 -26.52
N GLU A 40 19.00 24.54 -25.68
CA GLU A 40 18.03 25.63 -25.72
C GLU A 40 18.66 26.95 -25.24
N ASP A 41 17.96 28.05 -25.52
CA ASP A 41 18.40 29.40 -25.13
C ASP A 41 18.78 29.45 -23.64
N PRO A 42 19.96 29.96 -23.28
CA PRO A 42 20.41 30.08 -21.89
C PRO A 42 19.40 30.72 -20.93
N LYS A 43 18.54 31.63 -21.43
CA LYS A 43 17.50 32.30 -20.63
C LYS A 43 16.36 31.36 -20.23
N ASP A 44 16.04 30.37 -21.06
CA ASP A 44 14.88 29.50 -20.90
C ASP A 44 15.25 28.05 -20.55
N ARG A 45 16.46 27.59 -20.88
CA ARG A 45 16.88 26.18 -20.77
C ARG A 45 16.72 25.60 -19.37
N SER A 46 16.97 26.39 -18.34
CA SER A 46 16.89 25.93 -16.94
C SER A 46 15.44 25.62 -16.55
N ALA A 47 14.53 26.57 -16.80
CA ALA A 47 13.10 26.40 -16.54
C ALA A 47 12.50 25.28 -17.40
N MET A 48 12.88 25.19 -18.69
CA MET A 48 12.46 24.09 -19.56
C MET A 48 12.92 22.74 -19.03
N THR A 49 14.16 22.64 -18.52
CA THR A 49 14.71 21.41 -17.94
C THR A 49 13.97 21.01 -16.67
N VAL A 50 13.71 21.96 -15.77
CA VAL A 50 12.95 21.74 -14.54
C VAL A 50 11.54 21.24 -14.85
N VAL A 51 10.82 21.89 -15.77
CA VAL A 51 9.47 21.47 -16.15
C VAL A 51 9.48 20.10 -16.83
N ALA A 52 10.42 19.83 -17.73
CA ALA A 52 10.55 18.52 -18.38
C ALA A 52 10.81 17.40 -17.37
N LEU A 53 11.76 17.60 -16.45
CA LEU A 53 12.08 16.64 -15.41
C LEU A 53 10.92 16.46 -14.42
N PHE A 54 10.18 17.52 -14.09
CA PHE A 54 9.02 17.43 -13.21
C PHE A 54 7.90 16.61 -13.85
N LEU A 55 7.57 16.87 -15.12
CA LEU A 55 6.56 16.10 -15.87
C LEU A 55 6.99 14.64 -16.08
N TRP A 56 8.29 14.38 -16.20
CA TRP A 56 8.83 13.02 -16.22
C TRP A 56 8.73 12.33 -14.84
N LEU A 57 9.17 13.00 -13.76
CA LEU A 57 9.13 12.47 -12.39
C LEU A 57 7.69 12.13 -11.97
N THR A 58 6.75 13.04 -12.24
CA THR A 58 5.32 12.87 -11.92
C THR A 58 4.57 12.04 -12.97
N GLN A 59 5.25 11.60 -14.03
CA GLN A 59 4.71 10.75 -15.10
C GLN A 59 3.51 11.39 -15.81
N ALA A 60 3.41 12.72 -15.79
CA ALA A 60 2.31 13.49 -16.36
C ALA A 60 2.50 13.80 -17.87
N TRP A 61 3.71 13.62 -18.40
CA TRP A 61 4.00 13.91 -19.82
C TRP A 61 3.04 13.21 -20.83
N PRO A 62 2.64 11.94 -20.66
CA PRO A 62 1.71 11.28 -21.58
C PRO A 62 0.35 11.98 -21.74
N ASP A 63 -0.06 12.77 -20.75
CA ASP A 63 -1.33 13.50 -20.74
C ASP A 63 -1.22 14.89 -21.40
N ILE A 64 -0.03 15.28 -21.91
CA ILE A 64 0.23 16.57 -22.57
C ILE A 64 0.08 16.41 -24.09
N HIS A 65 -1.03 16.86 -24.65
CA HIS A 65 -1.37 16.74 -26.07
C HIS A 65 -1.12 18.02 -26.87
N SER A 66 -1.10 19.17 -26.20
CA SER A 66 -0.85 20.52 -26.72
C SER A 66 0.10 21.33 -25.81
N PRO A 67 0.71 22.43 -26.30
CA PRO A 67 1.51 23.33 -25.45
C PRO A 67 0.74 23.92 -24.26
N ASN A 68 -0.58 24.12 -24.41
CA ASN A 68 -1.43 24.70 -23.37
C ASN A 68 -1.72 23.71 -22.24
N ASP A 69 -1.56 22.41 -22.50
CA ASP A 69 -1.76 21.36 -21.50
C ASP A 69 -0.60 21.35 -20.48
N ILE A 70 0.55 21.97 -20.80
CA ILE A 70 1.65 22.16 -19.86
C ILE A 70 1.18 23.14 -18.77
N PRO A 71 1.09 22.72 -17.49
CA PRO A 71 0.56 23.57 -16.44
C PRO A 71 1.42 24.82 -16.18
N ASP A 72 0.78 25.88 -15.69
CA ASP A 72 1.49 27.05 -15.17
C ASP A 72 2.02 26.77 -13.77
N PHE A 73 3.23 26.21 -13.76
CA PHE A 73 3.96 25.97 -12.53
C PHE A 73 4.46 27.28 -11.92
N VAL A 74 4.13 27.51 -10.64
CA VAL A 74 4.44 28.77 -9.93
C VAL A 74 5.07 28.51 -8.58
N LYS A 75 5.91 29.44 -8.12
CA LYS A 75 6.36 29.48 -6.72
C LYS A 75 5.35 30.25 -5.88
N ILE A 76 4.99 29.72 -4.72
CA ILE A 76 4.14 30.40 -3.74
C ILE A 76 4.85 30.53 -2.38
N SER A 77 4.35 31.42 -1.53
CA SER A 77 4.83 31.57 -0.17
C SER A 77 4.44 30.35 0.68
N GLY A 78 5.24 30.02 1.69
CA GLY A 78 4.91 28.98 2.67
C GLY A 78 3.68 29.29 3.52
N ALA A 79 3.23 30.56 3.53
CA ALA A 79 2.00 31.02 4.19
C ALA A 79 0.76 30.94 3.29
N THR A 80 0.94 30.76 1.98
CA THR A 80 -0.17 30.60 1.04
C THR A 80 -0.71 29.16 1.11
N PRO A 81 -2.04 28.95 1.10
CA PRO A 81 -2.61 27.62 1.06
C PRO A 81 -2.05 26.76 -0.08
N CYS A 82 -1.79 25.48 0.22
CA CYS A 82 -1.33 24.50 -0.74
C CYS A 82 -2.36 24.31 -1.87
N ARG A 83 -1.94 24.43 -3.13
CA ARG A 83 -2.80 24.28 -4.31
C ARG A 83 -2.04 23.68 -5.49
N GLU A 84 -2.79 23.18 -6.47
CA GLU A 84 -2.20 22.55 -7.65
C GLU A 84 -1.17 23.40 -8.38
N HIS A 85 -0.21 22.73 -9.01
CA HIS A 85 0.87 23.34 -9.81
C HIS A 85 1.78 24.30 -9.05
N ALA A 86 1.73 24.31 -7.71
CA ALA A 86 2.56 25.17 -6.89
C ALA A 86 3.85 24.47 -6.39
N PHE A 87 4.85 25.31 -6.15
CA PHE A 87 6.15 24.96 -5.57
C PHE A 87 6.47 25.90 -4.42
N ARG A 88 7.30 25.44 -3.49
CA ARG A 88 7.87 26.29 -2.45
C ARG A 88 9.31 25.94 -2.14
N THR A 89 10.00 26.87 -1.50
CA THR A 89 11.25 26.60 -0.81
C THR A 89 10.95 26.42 0.67
N TYR A 90 11.24 25.25 1.20
CA TYR A 90 11.20 24.97 2.64
C TYR A 90 12.60 25.14 3.23
N LYS A 91 12.70 25.72 4.42
CA LYS A 91 13.97 25.93 5.14
C LYS A 91 13.96 25.12 6.43
N ASP A 92 15.00 24.31 6.61
CA ASP A 92 15.27 23.54 7.84
C ASP A 92 16.67 23.92 8.33
N GLY A 93 16.72 24.87 9.28
CA GLY A 93 17.96 25.52 9.70
C GLY A 93 18.66 26.21 8.53
N ALA A 94 19.93 25.83 8.28
CA ALA A 94 20.73 26.38 7.20
C ALA A 94 20.46 25.74 5.82
N LEU A 95 19.66 24.67 5.76
CA LEU A 95 19.41 23.92 4.53
C LEU A 95 18.06 24.35 3.93
N SER A 96 18.08 24.60 2.61
CA SER A 96 16.86 24.87 1.84
C SER A 96 16.54 23.66 0.96
N TRP A 97 15.25 23.32 0.87
CA TRP A 97 14.76 22.22 0.06
C TRP A 97 13.60 22.65 -0.83
N ALA A 98 13.54 22.13 -2.04
CA ALA A 98 12.40 22.33 -2.92
C ALA A 98 11.28 21.36 -2.54
N GLU A 99 10.06 21.89 -2.39
CA GLU A 99 8.86 21.08 -2.26
C GLU A 99 7.88 21.44 -3.38
N TYR A 100 7.11 20.46 -3.82
CA TYR A 100 6.07 20.61 -4.83
C TYR A 100 4.75 20.12 -4.29
N VAL A 101 3.65 20.65 -4.83
CA VAL A 101 2.34 20.14 -4.47
C VAL A 101 2.11 18.80 -5.15
N HIS A 102 1.83 17.78 -4.35
CA HIS A 102 1.41 16.47 -4.80
C HIS A 102 -0.08 16.28 -4.53
N ARG A 103 -0.79 15.73 -5.53
CA ARG A 103 -2.22 15.46 -5.47
C ARG A 103 -2.44 14.07 -4.87
N TYR A 104 -2.92 14.02 -3.63
CA TYR A 104 -3.30 12.80 -2.93
C TYR A 104 -4.75 12.44 -3.25
N ARG A 105 -4.97 11.27 -3.83
CA ARG A 105 -6.30 10.71 -4.10
C ARG A 105 -6.74 9.83 -2.93
N ASP A 106 -7.87 10.16 -2.32
CA ASP A 106 -8.51 9.39 -1.26
C ASP A 106 -9.99 9.13 -1.61
N GLY A 107 -10.23 8.05 -2.37
CA GLY A 107 -11.54 7.78 -2.94
C GLY A 107 -12.02 8.91 -3.85
N LYS A 108 -13.12 9.59 -3.46
CA LYS A 108 -13.65 10.76 -4.17
C LYS A 108 -13.01 12.08 -3.73
N LYS A 109 -12.28 12.09 -2.61
CA LYS A 109 -11.62 13.30 -2.09
C LYS A 109 -10.24 13.45 -2.71
N THR A 110 -9.85 14.70 -2.93
CA THR A 110 -8.51 15.08 -3.37
C THR A 110 -7.90 16.01 -2.33
N HIS A 111 -6.70 15.69 -1.87
CA HIS A 111 -5.93 16.52 -0.96
C HIS A 111 -4.67 17.01 -1.68
N TYR A 112 -4.32 18.28 -1.49
CA TYR A 112 -3.09 18.86 -2.00
C TYR A 112 -2.12 19.04 -0.84
N LEU A 113 -1.01 18.31 -0.88
CA LEU A 113 0.00 18.33 0.19
C LEU A 113 1.39 18.57 -0.38
N TRP A 114 2.25 19.18 0.41
CA TRP A 114 3.64 19.45 0.03
C TRP A 114 4.43 18.15 0.00
N GLN A 115 5.14 17.86 -1.09
CA GLN A 115 6.02 16.71 -1.23
C GLN A 115 7.46 17.20 -1.46
N PRO A 116 8.44 16.72 -0.69
CA PRO A 116 9.84 17.04 -0.94
C PRO A 116 10.31 16.47 -2.27
N PHE A 117 11.12 17.26 -3.00
CA PHE A 117 11.79 16.76 -4.20
C PHE A 117 12.80 15.68 -3.87
N PRO A 118 12.97 14.64 -4.71
CA PRO A 118 14.02 13.66 -4.55
C PRO A 118 15.43 14.29 -4.56
N THR A 119 16.33 13.68 -3.81
CA THR A 119 17.67 14.20 -3.48
C THR A 119 18.49 14.60 -4.70
N TYR A 120 18.60 13.73 -5.70
CA TYR A 120 19.39 13.99 -6.92
C TYR A 120 18.88 15.16 -7.77
N LEU A 121 17.58 15.47 -7.67
CA LEU A 121 16.99 16.56 -8.45
C LEU A 121 17.03 17.87 -7.67
N ASN A 122 17.10 17.85 -6.34
CA ASN A 122 17.01 19.06 -5.53
C ASN A 122 18.12 20.09 -5.85
N ALA A 123 19.32 19.64 -6.24
CA ALA A 123 20.42 20.53 -6.65
C ALA A 123 20.08 21.43 -7.85
N LEU A 124 19.20 20.98 -8.75
CA LEU A 124 18.67 21.78 -9.86
C LEU A 124 17.42 22.57 -9.43
N PHE A 125 16.50 21.89 -8.74
CA PHE A 125 15.17 22.43 -8.47
C PHE A 125 15.19 23.53 -7.43
N GLN A 126 15.93 23.37 -6.33
CA GLN A 126 15.92 24.35 -5.24
C GLN A 126 16.48 25.71 -5.67
N PRO A 127 17.66 25.83 -6.31
CA PRO A 127 18.17 27.12 -6.75
C PRO A 127 17.24 27.82 -7.75
N LEU A 128 16.69 27.07 -8.72
CA LEU A 128 15.77 27.64 -9.70
C LEU A 128 14.49 28.14 -9.03
N ILE A 129 13.83 27.31 -8.22
CA ILE A 129 12.58 27.68 -7.54
C ILE A 129 12.83 28.89 -6.64
N SER A 130 13.90 28.88 -5.84
CA SER A 130 14.22 30.00 -4.96
C SER A 130 14.41 31.32 -5.70
N ALA A 131 14.98 31.30 -6.91
CA ALA A 131 15.17 32.49 -7.75
C ALA A 131 13.88 32.99 -8.45
N GLN A 132 12.82 32.18 -8.53
CA GLN A 132 11.55 32.61 -9.14
C GLN A 132 10.81 33.61 -8.26
N SER A 133 10.18 34.60 -8.90
CA SER A 133 9.19 35.47 -8.28
C SER A 133 7.94 34.67 -7.89
N TYR A 134 7.27 35.11 -6.83
CA TYR A 134 5.99 34.51 -6.44
C TYR A 134 4.95 34.67 -7.56
N GLU A 135 4.06 33.69 -7.70
CA GLU A 135 2.90 33.74 -8.59
C GLU A 135 3.22 33.95 -10.08
N THR A 136 4.48 33.75 -10.47
CA THR A 136 4.94 33.89 -11.85
C THR A 136 5.16 32.52 -12.48
N PRO A 137 4.53 32.22 -13.63
CA PRO A 137 4.73 30.94 -14.33
C PRO A 137 6.20 30.72 -14.71
N PHE A 138 6.71 29.51 -14.46
CA PHE A 138 8.09 29.15 -14.80
C PHE A 138 8.37 29.24 -16.31
N LEU A 139 7.36 29.00 -17.15
CA LEU A 139 7.46 29.05 -18.60
C LEU A 139 6.50 30.08 -19.18
N ARG A 140 7.02 30.92 -20.08
CA ARG A 140 6.20 31.77 -20.94
C ARG A 140 5.51 30.93 -22.03
N PRO A 141 4.40 31.40 -22.63
CA PRO A 141 3.70 30.66 -23.68
C PRO A 141 4.59 30.22 -24.86
N LYS A 142 5.47 31.11 -25.35
CA LYS A 142 6.44 30.77 -26.41
C LYS A 142 7.41 29.66 -25.98
N THR A 143 7.83 29.67 -24.72
CA THR A 143 8.72 28.66 -24.14
C THR A 143 8.01 27.31 -23.96
N LYS A 144 6.71 27.30 -23.59
CA LYS A 144 5.88 26.09 -23.57
C LYS A 144 5.80 25.44 -24.95
N VAL A 145 5.59 26.23 -26.01
CA VAL A 145 5.56 25.73 -27.40
C VAL A 145 6.88 25.07 -27.79
N ARG A 146 8.02 25.69 -27.47
CA ARG A 146 9.34 25.10 -27.75
C ARG A 146 9.57 23.81 -26.96
N LEU A 147 9.29 23.81 -25.66
CA LEU A 147 9.41 22.61 -24.81
C LEU A 147 8.55 21.47 -25.38
N PHE A 148 7.29 21.77 -25.69
CA PHE A 148 6.38 20.81 -26.30
C PHE A 148 6.92 20.24 -27.60
N HIS A 149 7.45 21.07 -28.50
CA HIS A 149 8.06 20.62 -29.75
C HIS A 149 9.24 19.66 -29.52
N ILE A 150 10.16 20.00 -28.62
CA ILE A 150 11.33 19.17 -28.27
C ILE A 150 10.89 17.81 -27.72
N MET A 151 9.92 17.84 -26.82
CA MET A 151 9.45 16.66 -26.11
C MET A 151 8.54 15.78 -26.98
N LYS A 152 7.87 16.33 -28.00
CA LYS A 152 7.07 15.53 -28.95
C LYS A 152 7.89 14.98 -30.12
N LYS A 153 8.92 15.71 -30.58
CA LYS A 153 9.78 15.29 -31.68
C LYS A 153 10.54 13.99 -31.37
N LYS A 154 10.84 13.19 -32.40
CA LYS A 154 11.69 12.00 -32.28
C LYS A 154 13.09 12.39 -31.79
N TRP A 155 13.59 11.68 -30.78
CA TRP A 155 14.93 11.92 -30.24
C TRP A 155 15.96 11.02 -30.90
N ARG A 156 16.71 11.56 -31.87
CA ARG A 156 17.91 10.90 -32.43
C ARG A 156 18.98 10.71 -31.34
N THR A 157 19.61 9.55 -31.30
CA THR A 157 20.73 9.24 -30.41
C THR A 157 21.96 10.04 -30.86
N PRO A 158 22.61 10.79 -29.97
CA PRO A 158 23.92 11.39 -30.25
C PRO A 158 24.98 10.32 -30.46
N VAL A 159 25.99 10.58 -31.31
CA VAL A 159 27.09 9.63 -31.59
C VAL A 159 27.74 9.11 -30.32
N SER A 160 28.00 9.97 -29.34
CA SER A 160 28.61 9.59 -28.04
C SER A 160 27.74 8.66 -27.17
N LEU A 161 26.49 8.40 -27.57
CA LEU A 161 25.54 7.54 -26.86
C LEU A 161 25.06 6.35 -27.70
N ASN A 162 25.62 6.14 -28.90
CA ASN A 162 25.13 5.10 -29.82
C ASN A 162 25.34 3.67 -29.32
N ASP A 163 26.42 3.44 -28.56
CA ASP A 163 26.79 2.11 -28.08
C ASP A 163 26.04 1.70 -26.79
N TYR A 164 25.25 2.60 -26.21
CA TYR A 164 24.50 2.33 -24.99
C TYR A 164 23.06 1.92 -25.31
N PRO A 165 22.50 0.95 -24.55
CA PRO A 165 21.10 0.60 -24.72
C PRO A 165 20.23 1.82 -24.42
N ARG A 166 19.09 1.91 -25.09
CA ARG A 166 18.08 2.95 -24.83
C ARG A 166 16.68 2.41 -25.00
N VAL A 167 15.75 2.99 -24.25
CA VAL A 167 14.32 2.70 -24.40
C VAL A 167 13.61 3.70 -25.32
N ARG A 168 12.42 3.32 -25.81
CA ARG A 168 11.51 4.24 -26.50
C ARG A 168 11.00 5.31 -25.52
N LYS A 169 10.53 6.45 -26.06
CA LYS A 169 10.14 7.62 -25.24
C LYS A 169 8.91 7.35 -24.38
N ASP A 170 7.93 6.64 -24.93
CA ASP A 170 6.75 6.14 -24.22
C ASP A 170 7.15 5.31 -22.99
N THR A 171 8.03 4.32 -23.17
CA THR A 171 8.58 3.52 -22.06
C THR A 171 9.37 4.37 -21.06
N PHE A 172 10.19 5.31 -21.54
CA PHE A 172 10.93 6.23 -20.67
C PHE A 172 10.03 7.07 -19.75
N HIS A 173 8.89 7.54 -20.28
CA HIS A 173 7.89 8.28 -19.52
C HIS A 173 7.04 7.40 -18.60
N GLN A 174 7.28 6.08 -18.57
CA GLN A 174 6.63 5.11 -17.67
C GLN A 174 7.57 4.55 -16.60
N TYR A 175 8.83 4.98 -16.57
CA TYR A 175 9.86 4.43 -15.68
C TYR A 175 9.46 4.38 -14.19
N LEU A 176 8.91 5.48 -13.64
CA LEU A 176 8.57 5.54 -12.22
C LEU A 176 7.34 4.70 -11.91
N ILE A 177 6.37 4.62 -12.85
CA ILE A 177 5.22 3.72 -12.75
C ILE A 177 5.69 2.27 -12.77
N ASP A 178 6.51 1.88 -13.73
CA ASP A 178 7.00 0.51 -13.88
C ASP A 178 7.86 0.07 -12.69
N CYS A 179 8.66 0.98 -12.11
CA CYS A 179 9.35 0.72 -10.85
C CYS A 179 8.37 0.52 -9.68
N ALA A 180 7.32 1.35 -9.57
CA ALA A 180 6.34 1.25 -8.49
C ALA A 180 5.45 0.01 -8.56
N LEU A 181 5.22 -0.52 -9.77
CA LEU A 181 4.51 -1.79 -9.98
C LEU A 181 5.30 -2.97 -9.40
N VAL A 182 6.62 -3.02 -9.64
CA VAL A 182 7.46 -4.12 -9.16
C VAL A 182 8.02 -3.94 -7.74
N ASP A 183 7.95 -2.72 -7.19
CA ASP A 183 8.49 -2.43 -5.86
C ASP A 183 7.66 -3.11 -4.75
N ASN A 184 8.24 -4.14 -4.14
CA ASN A 184 7.68 -4.88 -3.01
C ASN A 184 7.75 -4.11 -1.69
N THR A 185 8.48 -2.99 -1.63
CA THR A 185 8.60 -2.18 -0.43
C THR A 185 7.52 -1.09 -0.32
N LEU A 186 6.85 -0.80 -1.44
CA LEU A 186 5.85 0.25 -1.57
C LEU A 186 4.45 -0.30 -1.27
N THR A 187 3.85 0.12 -0.16
CA THR A 187 2.51 -0.37 0.20
C THR A 187 1.42 0.18 -0.73
N PRO A 188 0.23 -0.45 -0.78
CA PRO A 188 -0.85 -0.06 -1.70
C PRO A 188 -1.27 1.41 -1.68
N ILE A 189 -1.34 2.08 -0.52
CA ILE A 189 -1.77 3.50 -0.45
C ILE A 189 -0.75 4.45 -1.13
N PRO A 190 0.56 4.42 -0.82
CA PRO A 190 1.57 5.15 -1.58
C PRO A 190 1.60 4.76 -3.06
N ARG A 191 1.52 3.46 -3.39
CA ARG A 191 1.51 2.99 -4.79
C ARG A 191 0.36 3.60 -5.58
N ALA A 192 -0.80 3.77 -4.94
CA ALA A 192 -1.98 4.39 -5.54
C ALA A 192 -1.81 5.87 -5.91
N GLN A 193 -0.78 6.55 -5.37
CA GLN A 193 -0.47 7.94 -5.74
C GLN A 193 0.44 8.02 -6.97
N ILE A 194 1.12 6.93 -7.34
CA ILE A 194 1.99 6.85 -8.52
C ILE A 194 1.28 6.14 -9.69
N VAL A 195 0.59 5.04 -9.38
CA VAL A 195 0.01 4.13 -10.36
C VAL A 195 -1.49 4.35 -10.47
N SER A 196 -1.95 4.68 -11.68
CA SER A 196 -3.38 4.83 -12.00
C SER A 196 -4.19 3.56 -11.67
N PRO A 197 -5.46 3.68 -11.23
CA PRO A 197 -6.28 2.54 -10.79
C PRO A 197 -6.34 1.38 -11.78
N ASN A 198 -6.39 1.66 -13.09
CA ASN A 198 -6.48 0.66 -14.15
C ASN A 198 -5.20 -0.15 -14.35
N ARG A 199 -4.08 0.27 -13.77
CA ARG A 199 -2.78 -0.39 -13.83
C ARG A 199 -2.35 -1.01 -12.50
N LYS A 200 -3.12 -0.79 -11.43
CA LYS A 200 -2.84 -1.42 -10.13
C LYS A 200 -3.05 -2.93 -10.27
N HIS A 201 -2.10 -3.71 -9.77
CA HIS A 201 -2.26 -5.16 -9.65
C HIS A 201 -3.48 -5.54 -8.81
N HIS A 202 -3.81 -4.70 -7.82
CA HIS A 202 -4.96 -4.90 -6.93
C HIS A 202 -5.80 -3.63 -6.91
N LYS A 203 -6.92 -3.64 -7.63
CA LYS A 203 -7.85 -2.50 -7.74
C LYS A 203 -8.42 -2.06 -6.38
N HIS A 204 -8.37 -2.93 -5.37
CA HIS A 204 -9.02 -2.71 -4.08
C HIS A 204 -8.10 -2.86 -2.85
N ALA A 205 -6.79 -3.11 -3.00
CA ALA A 205 -5.92 -3.31 -1.83
C ALA A 205 -5.84 -2.06 -0.93
N ASP A 206 -5.89 -0.87 -1.52
CA ASP A 206 -5.98 0.41 -0.81
C ASP A 206 -7.30 0.59 -0.04
N THR A 207 -8.37 -0.15 -0.38
CA THR A 207 -9.66 -0.07 0.34
C THR A 207 -9.65 -0.76 1.69
N TYR A 208 -8.71 -1.69 1.92
CA TYR A 208 -8.57 -2.41 3.18
C TYR A 208 -7.60 -1.75 4.15
N GLN A 209 -6.75 -0.88 3.64
CA GLN A 209 -5.65 -0.28 4.39
C GLN A 209 -5.94 1.17 4.73
N ARG A 210 -5.37 1.66 5.83
CA ARG A 210 -5.32 3.04 6.27
C ARG A 210 -3.87 3.43 6.56
N SER A 211 -3.51 4.64 6.18
CA SER A 211 -2.24 5.29 6.54
C SER A 211 -2.52 6.75 6.84
N ASP A 212 -1.55 7.46 7.38
CA ASP A 212 -1.58 8.92 7.42
C ASP A 212 -0.70 9.53 6.33
N SER A 213 -0.97 10.80 6.02
CA SER A 213 -0.26 11.56 4.99
C SER A 213 1.24 11.62 5.21
N ASP A 214 1.72 11.74 6.45
CA ASP A 214 3.15 11.88 6.73
C ASP A 214 3.93 10.61 6.39
N ARG A 215 3.33 9.45 6.71
CA ARG A 215 3.88 8.14 6.31
C ARG A 215 3.84 7.93 4.80
N VAL A 216 2.77 8.37 4.12
CA VAL A 216 2.70 8.29 2.65
C VAL A 216 3.74 9.20 1.99
N ARG A 217 3.90 10.44 2.48
CA ARG A 217 4.92 11.39 2.02
C ARG A 217 6.33 10.80 2.13
N TYR A 218 6.65 10.18 3.27
CA TYR A 218 7.90 9.45 3.47
C TYR A 218 8.08 8.33 2.44
N LYS A 219 7.08 7.45 2.29
CA LYS A 219 7.16 6.31 1.36
C LYS A 219 7.32 6.75 -0.10
N LEU A 220 6.67 7.83 -0.51
CA LEU A 220 6.84 8.39 -1.86
C LEU A 220 8.24 8.98 -2.06
N PHE A 221 8.72 9.75 -1.08
CA PHE A 221 10.08 10.32 -1.12
C PHE A 221 11.15 9.22 -1.18
N ASP A 222 11.04 8.21 -0.32
CA ASP A 222 11.95 7.08 -0.30
C ASP A 222 11.93 6.29 -1.62
N ALA A 223 10.72 5.98 -2.13
CA ALA A 223 10.56 5.26 -3.40
C ALA A 223 11.19 6.01 -4.58
N TYR A 224 10.90 7.30 -4.75
CA TYR A 224 11.50 8.09 -5.82
C TYR A 224 13.02 8.16 -5.69
N ASN A 225 13.56 8.32 -4.48
CA ASN A 225 15.00 8.29 -4.28
C ASN A 225 15.63 6.94 -4.61
N ARG A 226 14.99 5.81 -4.24
CA ARG A 226 15.47 4.47 -4.64
C ARG A 226 15.44 4.29 -6.16
N TYR A 227 14.37 4.68 -6.83
CA TYR A 227 14.24 4.53 -8.28
C TYR A 227 15.24 5.40 -9.05
N LEU A 228 15.48 6.63 -8.60
CA LEU A 228 16.49 7.52 -9.16
C LEU A 228 17.91 7.02 -8.85
N SER A 229 18.18 6.54 -7.64
CA SER A 229 19.50 5.97 -7.28
C SER A 229 19.89 4.84 -8.23
N ARG A 230 18.93 3.99 -8.65
CA ARG A 230 19.18 2.94 -9.64
C ARG A 230 19.65 3.51 -10.99
N LEU A 231 18.98 4.53 -11.51
CA LEU A 231 19.39 5.22 -12.75
C LEU A 231 20.76 5.87 -12.62
N VAL A 232 20.96 6.62 -11.54
CA VAL A 232 22.20 7.37 -11.29
C VAL A 232 23.38 6.42 -11.16
N ARG A 233 23.23 5.32 -10.42
CA ARG A 233 24.27 4.30 -10.31
C ARG A 233 24.59 3.65 -11.65
N ALA A 234 23.57 3.29 -12.45
CA ALA A 234 23.79 2.75 -13.78
C ALA A 234 24.51 3.74 -14.71
N ALA A 235 24.11 5.01 -14.68
CA ALA A 235 24.74 6.08 -15.46
C ALA A 235 26.21 6.30 -15.08
N ARG A 236 26.52 6.33 -13.77
CA ARG A 236 27.89 6.46 -13.25
C ARG A 236 28.77 5.29 -13.66
N ASN A 237 28.27 4.06 -13.51
CA ASN A 237 29.00 2.85 -13.89
C ASN A 237 29.31 2.82 -15.39
N ALA A 238 28.37 3.31 -16.21
CA ALA A 238 28.53 3.48 -17.66
C ALA A 238 29.27 4.77 -18.05
N LYS A 239 29.84 5.53 -17.09
CA LYS A 239 30.58 6.78 -17.32
C LYS A 239 29.82 7.83 -18.14
N LEU A 240 28.49 7.89 -17.98
CA LEU A 240 27.63 8.82 -18.72
C LEU A 240 27.64 10.26 -18.19
N SER A 241 28.40 10.56 -17.13
CA SER A 241 28.46 11.87 -16.47
C SER A 241 28.55 13.08 -17.42
N PRO A 242 29.34 13.07 -18.51
CA PRO A 242 29.41 14.19 -19.48
C PRO A 242 28.10 14.52 -20.22
N HIS A 243 27.02 13.79 -19.95
CA HIS A 243 25.71 13.95 -20.56
C HIS A 243 24.61 14.34 -19.56
N PHE A 244 24.98 14.55 -18.30
CA PHE A 244 24.08 14.90 -17.20
C PHE A 244 24.26 16.34 -16.68
N ASP A 245 25.00 17.16 -17.43
CA ASP A 245 25.12 18.58 -17.13
C ASP A 245 23.80 19.30 -17.43
N VAL A 246 23.30 20.00 -16.41
CA VAL A 246 22.15 20.90 -16.48
C VAL A 246 22.58 22.26 -15.98
N PHE A 247 21.79 23.29 -16.27
CA PHE A 247 22.23 24.67 -16.05
C PHE A 247 21.30 25.41 -15.09
N VAL A 248 21.89 26.13 -14.15
CA VAL A 248 21.22 27.11 -13.28
C VAL A 248 21.81 28.48 -13.61
N GLY A 249 21.08 29.27 -14.40
CA GLY A 249 21.63 30.46 -15.04
C GLY A 249 22.80 30.12 -15.97
N GLN A 250 23.97 30.70 -15.69
CA GLN A 250 25.20 30.42 -16.44
C GLN A 250 26.01 29.24 -15.89
N HIS A 251 25.72 28.77 -14.67
CA HIS A 251 26.47 27.70 -14.02
C HIS A 251 25.97 26.34 -14.47
N ALA A 252 26.90 25.45 -14.84
CA ALA A 252 26.62 24.05 -15.09
C ALA A 252 26.72 23.26 -13.78
N ILE A 253 25.74 22.39 -13.53
CA ILE A 253 25.75 21.41 -12.45
C ILE A 253 25.54 20.04 -13.06
N ASN A 254 26.23 19.03 -12.53
CA ASN A 254 26.06 17.67 -12.99
C ASN A 254 25.06 16.93 -12.10
N LEU A 255 23.91 16.51 -12.65
CA LEU A 255 22.83 15.88 -11.87
C LEU A 255 23.24 14.57 -11.18
N ILE A 256 24.35 13.95 -11.61
CA ILE A 256 24.82 12.68 -11.08
C ILE A 256 26.19 12.78 -10.41
N ALA A 257 26.76 13.97 -10.22
CA ALA A 257 28.07 14.09 -9.57
C ALA A 257 27.99 13.90 -8.04
N GLU A 258 27.03 14.54 -7.37
CA GLU A 258 27.07 14.70 -5.91
C GLU A 258 25.91 14.04 -5.17
N HIS A 259 26.06 13.91 -3.85
CA HIS A 259 24.98 13.55 -2.92
C HIS A 259 24.70 14.79 -2.06
N PRO A 260 23.68 15.60 -2.37
CA PRO A 260 23.40 16.79 -1.60
C PRO A 260 23.09 16.42 -0.15
N LYS A 261 23.58 17.25 0.78
CA LYS A 261 23.33 17.08 2.21
C LYS A 261 21.82 17.12 2.47
N ILE A 262 21.26 16.00 2.93
CA ILE A 262 19.84 15.85 3.21
C ILE A 262 19.53 16.59 4.52
N PRO A 263 18.49 17.44 4.57
CA PRO A 263 18.11 18.14 5.78
C PRO A 263 17.56 17.19 6.85
N PRO A 264 17.70 17.53 8.15
CA PRO A 264 17.25 16.69 9.26
C PRO A 264 15.83 16.17 9.12
N TYR A 265 14.86 17.00 8.71
CA TYR A 265 13.46 16.59 8.56
C TYR A 265 13.21 15.49 7.50
N LEU A 266 14.14 15.31 6.55
CA LEU A 266 14.10 14.25 5.53
C LEU A 266 14.99 13.05 5.87
N SER A 267 15.85 13.17 6.88
CA SER A 267 16.73 12.09 7.34
C SER A 267 16.03 11.08 8.24
N GLN A 268 14.91 11.46 8.87
CA GLN A 268 14.19 10.59 9.78
C GLN A 268 13.38 9.53 9.02
N PRO A 269 13.52 8.23 9.39
CA PRO A 269 12.76 7.17 8.76
C PRO A 269 11.28 7.18 9.18
N GLY A 270 10.42 6.74 8.27
CA GLY A 270 9.04 6.36 8.54
C GLY A 270 8.00 7.46 8.34
N ARG A 271 8.32 8.73 8.56
CA ARG A 271 7.38 9.86 8.45
C ARG A 271 8.09 11.13 8.00
N ILE A 272 7.42 11.93 7.16
CA ILE A 272 7.82 13.30 6.84
C ILE A 272 6.64 14.19 7.19
N THR A 273 6.80 15.04 8.21
CA THR A 273 5.72 15.92 8.70
C THR A 273 5.56 17.16 7.84
N GLN A 274 4.31 17.56 7.61
CA GLN A 274 4.02 18.76 6.81
C GLN A 274 4.10 19.97 7.71
N THR A 275 4.74 21.02 7.21
CA THR A 275 4.87 22.27 7.92
C THR A 275 4.28 23.40 7.09
N VAL A 276 3.53 24.29 7.73
CA VAL A 276 2.95 25.49 7.12
C VAL A 276 3.37 26.71 7.92
N LEU A 277 3.46 27.87 7.26
CA LEU A 277 3.71 29.13 7.95
C LEU A 277 2.37 29.75 8.33
N GLU A 278 2.18 30.03 9.61
CA GLU A 278 1.05 30.79 10.12
C GLU A 278 1.53 32.09 10.76
N THR A 279 0.77 33.16 10.59
CA THR A 279 1.04 34.43 11.26
C THR A 279 0.30 34.44 12.58
N VAL A 280 1.03 34.24 13.68
CA VAL A 280 0.50 34.34 15.04
C VAL A 280 1.06 35.61 15.67
N ASN A 281 0.18 36.52 16.11
CA ASN A 281 0.54 37.80 16.73
C ASN A 281 1.53 38.63 15.88
N GLY A 282 1.32 38.67 14.54
CA GLY A 282 2.17 39.41 13.61
C GLY A 282 3.53 38.75 13.29
N THR A 283 3.85 37.61 13.92
CA THR A 283 5.09 36.86 13.65
C THR A 283 4.77 35.60 12.85
N GLN A 284 5.53 35.34 11.78
CA GLN A 284 5.42 34.08 11.04
C GLN A 284 6.06 32.95 11.85
N GLN A 285 5.26 31.95 12.17
CA GLN A 285 5.67 30.74 12.86
C GLN A 285 5.47 29.51 11.98
N SER A 286 6.41 28.59 12.07
CA SER A 286 6.42 27.33 11.34
C SER A 286 5.71 26.27 12.17
N ILE A 287 4.47 25.93 11.82
CA ILE A 287 3.65 24.97 12.57
C ILE A 287 3.50 23.64 11.83
N ARG A 288 3.39 22.55 12.59
CA ARG A 288 3.15 21.20 12.04
C ARG A 288 1.67 21.07 11.68
N SER A 289 1.41 20.79 10.41
CA SER A 289 0.06 20.48 9.92
C SER A 289 -0.32 19.06 10.36
N PRO A 290 -1.53 18.84 10.91
CA PRO A 290 -1.98 17.51 11.30
C PRO A 290 -1.96 16.53 10.14
N ALA A 291 -1.48 15.31 10.39
CA ALA A 291 -1.45 14.27 9.37
C ALA A 291 -2.89 13.86 8.99
N THR A 292 -3.18 13.86 7.69
CA THR A 292 -4.51 13.50 7.18
C THR A 292 -4.62 11.98 7.08
N PRO A 293 -5.67 11.34 7.62
CA PRO A 293 -5.91 9.92 7.42
C PRO A 293 -6.31 9.66 5.96
N LEU A 294 -5.67 8.65 5.34
CA LEU A 294 -5.90 8.23 3.95
C LEU A 294 -6.28 6.74 3.92
N GLY A 295 -7.24 6.38 3.06
CA GLY A 295 -7.68 5.01 2.86
C GLY A 295 -8.92 4.61 3.67
N SER A 296 -8.92 3.38 4.18
CA SER A 296 -10.09 2.73 4.74
C SER A 296 -10.65 3.41 5.98
N GLN A 297 -11.95 3.72 5.95
CA GLN A 297 -12.71 4.21 7.10
C GLN A 297 -13.12 3.07 8.07
N ARG A 298 -12.90 1.81 7.68
CA ARG A 298 -13.26 0.61 8.44
C ARG A 298 -12.15 0.13 9.39
N TYR A 299 -11.16 0.97 9.62
CA TYR A 299 -10.01 0.71 10.48
C TYR A 299 -10.44 0.42 11.93
N LEU A 300 -9.73 -0.50 12.57
CA LEU A 300 -9.83 -0.77 14.01
C LEU A 300 -8.44 -0.61 14.64
N GLU A 301 -8.41 -0.03 15.83
CA GLU A 301 -7.20 0.04 16.63
C GLU A 301 -6.87 -1.34 17.24
N GLU A 302 -5.60 -1.72 17.20
CA GLU A 302 -5.13 -3.00 17.72
C GLU A 302 -5.51 -3.22 19.19
N ASN A 303 -5.27 -2.23 20.05
CA ASN A 303 -5.65 -2.30 21.46
C ASN A 303 -7.15 -2.49 21.67
N ALA A 304 -8.00 -1.94 20.78
CA ALA A 304 -9.44 -2.16 20.85
C ALA A 304 -9.82 -3.59 20.45
N VAL A 305 -9.15 -4.16 19.46
CA VAL A 305 -9.35 -5.57 19.05
C VAL A 305 -8.88 -6.52 20.14
N ILE A 306 -7.71 -6.28 20.74
CA ILE A 306 -7.19 -7.11 21.84
C ILE A 306 -8.16 -7.09 23.03
N ARG A 307 -8.59 -5.90 23.47
CA ARG A 307 -9.58 -5.78 24.55
C ARG A 307 -10.88 -6.52 24.23
N PHE A 308 -11.40 -6.37 23.02
CA PHE A 308 -12.60 -7.07 22.59
C PHE A 308 -12.51 -8.60 22.73
N PHE A 309 -11.40 -9.21 22.30
CA PHE A 309 -11.23 -10.66 22.43
C PHE A 309 -11.00 -11.12 23.87
N ASN A 310 -10.34 -10.29 24.70
CA ASN A 310 -10.23 -10.55 26.14
C ASN A 310 -11.60 -10.48 26.83
N ASP A 311 -12.42 -9.50 26.49
CA ASP A 311 -13.78 -9.36 27.05
C ASP A 311 -14.66 -10.55 26.64
N LEU A 312 -14.54 -11.03 25.40
CA LEU A 312 -15.21 -12.25 24.95
C LEU A 312 -14.73 -13.50 25.70
N PHE A 313 -13.43 -13.58 25.98
CA PHE A 313 -12.85 -14.68 26.76
C PHE A 313 -13.43 -14.70 28.19
N VAL A 314 -13.42 -13.55 28.87
CA VAL A 314 -14.00 -13.40 30.22
C VAL A 314 -15.50 -13.71 30.20
N HIS A 315 -16.23 -13.19 29.22
CA HIS A 315 -17.66 -13.45 29.07
C HIS A 315 -17.97 -14.95 28.97
N LEU A 316 -17.22 -15.71 28.17
CA LEU A 316 -17.41 -17.15 28.06
C LEU A 316 -17.04 -17.91 29.32
N HIS A 317 -16.04 -17.47 30.08
CA HIS A 317 -15.75 -18.05 31.39
C HIS A 317 -16.93 -17.90 32.35
N VAL A 318 -17.55 -16.72 32.37
CA VAL A 318 -18.76 -16.47 33.19
C VAL A 318 -19.95 -17.29 32.69
N LEU A 319 -20.07 -17.48 31.37
CA LEU A 319 -21.16 -18.26 30.77
C LEU A 319 -20.98 -19.77 30.92
N LYS A 320 -19.77 -20.26 31.27
CA LYS A 320 -19.47 -21.69 31.38
C LYS A 320 -20.42 -22.35 32.39
N PRO A 321 -21.25 -23.33 31.99
CA PRO A 321 -22.24 -23.91 32.88
C PRO A 321 -21.60 -24.77 33.98
N GLY A 322 -22.17 -24.72 35.18
CA GLY A 322 -21.80 -25.62 36.28
C GLY A 322 -22.36 -27.03 36.11
N LYS A 323 -22.01 -27.94 37.04
CA LYS A 323 -22.40 -29.37 36.99
C LYS A 323 -23.92 -29.62 36.92
N SER A 324 -24.72 -28.74 37.52
CA SER A 324 -26.20 -28.87 37.57
C SER A 324 -26.92 -27.97 36.54
N ALA A 325 -26.23 -27.55 35.49
CA ALA A 325 -26.80 -26.62 34.52
C ALA A 325 -27.86 -27.27 33.60
N SER A 326 -28.87 -26.48 33.25
CA SER A 326 -29.91 -26.86 32.30
C SER A 326 -29.37 -26.98 30.87
N LYS A 327 -30.05 -27.75 30.02
CA LYS A 327 -29.73 -27.85 28.58
C LYS A 327 -29.71 -26.48 27.90
N LYS A 328 -30.60 -25.57 28.30
CA LYS A 328 -30.66 -24.19 27.76
C LYS A 328 -29.40 -23.38 28.09
N GLN A 329 -28.85 -23.54 29.29
CA GLN A 329 -27.58 -22.89 29.67
C GLN A 329 -26.41 -23.44 28.86
N TRP A 330 -26.38 -24.75 28.63
CA TRP A 330 -25.39 -25.36 27.74
C TRP A 330 -25.50 -24.89 26.28
N VAL A 331 -26.72 -24.75 25.75
CA VAL A 331 -26.95 -24.18 24.41
C VAL A 331 -26.48 -22.73 24.34
N ALA A 332 -26.76 -21.91 25.35
CA ALA A 332 -26.28 -20.53 25.40
C ALA A 332 -24.75 -20.46 25.41
N TYR A 333 -24.09 -21.28 26.23
CA TYR A 333 -22.63 -21.38 26.27
C TYR A 333 -22.03 -21.84 24.94
N TYR A 334 -22.57 -22.92 24.35
CA TYR A 334 -22.15 -23.44 23.06
C TYR A 334 -22.32 -22.40 21.94
N ASN A 335 -23.44 -21.68 21.91
CA ASN A 335 -23.66 -20.62 20.93
C ASN A 335 -22.66 -19.48 21.15
N GLY A 336 -22.39 -19.07 22.39
CA GLY A 336 -21.35 -18.08 22.69
C GLY A 336 -19.96 -18.53 22.20
N ALA A 337 -19.59 -19.77 22.48
CA ALA A 337 -18.33 -20.38 22.01
C ALA A 337 -18.25 -20.39 20.48
N THR A 338 -19.34 -20.73 19.80
CA THR A 338 -19.45 -20.75 18.34
C THR A 338 -19.24 -19.36 17.75
N HIS A 339 -19.84 -18.32 18.32
CA HIS A 339 -19.64 -16.94 17.85
C HIS A 339 -18.20 -16.47 18.09
N ARG A 340 -17.60 -16.76 19.24
CA ARG A 340 -16.18 -16.44 19.50
C ARG A 340 -15.26 -17.12 18.49
N LEU A 341 -15.46 -18.41 18.23
CA LEU A 341 -14.67 -19.16 17.25
C LEU A 341 -14.80 -18.56 15.85
N ALA A 342 -16.01 -18.21 15.42
CA ALA A 342 -16.23 -17.56 14.12
C ALA A 342 -15.52 -16.19 14.01
N LEU A 343 -15.53 -15.38 15.08
CA LEU A 343 -14.83 -14.10 15.11
C LEU A 343 -13.30 -14.26 15.12
N LEU A 344 -12.79 -15.24 15.88
CA LEU A 344 -11.37 -15.62 15.87
C LEU A 344 -10.95 -16.08 14.46
N PHE A 345 -11.76 -16.91 13.83
CA PHE A 345 -11.53 -17.36 12.46
C PHE A 345 -11.42 -16.17 11.50
N ILE A 346 -12.31 -15.20 11.57
CA ILE A 346 -12.25 -14.00 10.72
C ILE A 346 -10.99 -13.16 11.01
N VAL A 347 -10.70 -12.86 12.29
CA VAL A 347 -9.58 -11.97 12.62
C VAL A 347 -8.23 -12.60 12.32
N LEU A 348 -8.09 -13.93 12.46
CA LEU A 348 -6.82 -14.65 12.26
C LEU A 348 -6.59 -15.15 10.83
N THR A 349 -7.62 -15.19 9.99
CA THR A 349 -7.49 -15.68 8.59
C THR A 349 -7.88 -14.64 7.54
N GLY A 350 -8.48 -13.53 7.95
CA GLY A 350 -9.04 -12.54 7.04
C GLY A 350 -10.25 -13.03 6.24
N THR A 351 -10.88 -14.16 6.59
CA THR A 351 -12.03 -14.72 5.84
C THR A 351 -13.23 -13.74 5.81
N ARG A 352 -14.02 -13.75 4.72
CA ARG A 352 -15.19 -12.86 4.58
C ARG A 352 -16.32 -13.31 5.52
N PRO A 353 -16.91 -12.41 6.32
CA PRO A 353 -18.05 -12.74 7.19
C PRO A 353 -19.41 -12.75 6.46
N THR A 354 -19.42 -12.77 5.12
CA THR A 354 -20.65 -12.67 4.30
C THR A 354 -21.03 -13.97 3.60
N HIS A 355 -20.16 -14.97 3.64
CA HIS A 355 -20.37 -16.32 3.10
C HIS A 355 -20.05 -17.33 4.21
N GLY A 356 -20.37 -18.62 4.04
CA GLY A 356 -20.26 -19.66 5.06
C GLY A 356 -19.06 -19.45 5.99
N ILE A 357 -19.33 -18.93 7.19
CA ILE A 357 -18.30 -18.55 8.17
C ILE A 357 -18.00 -19.81 8.97
N SER A 358 -17.58 -20.86 8.26
CA SER A 358 -17.30 -22.18 8.81
C SER A 358 -16.46 -23.00 7.84
N ILE A 359 -15.61 -23.85 8.39
CA ILE A 359 -14.87 -24.83 7.60
C ILE A 359 -15.83 -25.93 7.16
N LEU A 360 -15.64 -26.46 5.95
CA LEU A 360 -16.38 -27.61 5.45
C LEU A 360 -15.83 -28.89 6.09
N ALA A 361 -16.65 -29.59 6.87
CA ALA A 361 -16.27 -30.75 7.67
C ALA A 361 -15.66 -31.88 6.81
N GLN A 362 -16.22 -32.13 5.63
CA GLN A 362 -15.73 -33.15 4.69
C GLN A 362 -14.28 -32.91 4.19
N HIS A 363 -13.76 -31.68 4.33
CA HIS A 363 -12.42 -31.30 3.88
C HIS A 363 -11.46 -30.98 5.04
N TYR A 364 -11.86 -31.28 6.28
CA TYR A 364 -11.02 -31.03 7.45
C TYR A 364 -10.48 -32.34 8.02
N TRP A 365 -9.15 -32.49 7.96
CA TRP A 365 -8.43 -33.66 8.49
C TRP A 365 -7.42 -33.28 9.58
N GLY A 366 -7.60 -32.13 10.23
CA GLY A 366 -6.71 -31.66 11.30
C GLY A 366 -5.40 -31.02 10.82
N GLY A 367 -5.25 -30.71 9.53
CA GLY A 367 -4.05 -30.08 8.98
C GLY A 367 -4.08 -28.55 8.99
N ASP A 368 -2.98 -27.95 8.52
CA ASP A 368 -2.81 -26.49 8.42
C ASP A 368 -3.69 -25.81 7.39
N MET A 369 -4.14 -26.57 6.39
CA MET A 369 -4.90 -26.07 5.26
C MET A 369 -6.33 -26.58 5.33
N VAL A 370 -7.27 -25.65 5.27
CA VAL A 370 -8.70 -25.93 5.38
C VAL A 370 -9.49 -25.24 4.27
N PHE A 371 -10.74 -25.65 4.09
CA PHE A 371 -11.57 -25.18 2.99
C PHE A 371 -12.85 -24.51 3.48
N VAL A 372 -13.15 -23.37 2.88
CA VAL A 372 -14.40 -22.62 3.08
C VAL A 372 -15.10 -22.39 1.75
N LYS A 373 -16.41 -22.14 1.81
CA LYS A 373 -17.21 -21.77 0.64
C LYS A 373 -17.34 -20.25 0.54
N ASP A 374 -16.57 -19.63 -0.34
CA ASP A 374 -16.62 -18.18 -0.62
C ASP A 374 -17.30 -17.95 -1.98
N LYS A 375 -18.43 -17.22 -2.00
CA LYS A 375 -19.27 -17.01 -3.19
C LYS A 375 -19.61 -18.30 -3.96
N GLY A 376 -19.85 -19.38 -3.23
CA GLY A 376 -20.20 -20.68 -3.81
C GLY A 376 -19.03 -21.49 -4.35
N ARG A 377 -17.78 -21.01 -4.22
CA ARG A 377 -16.56 -21.71 -4.66
C ARG A 377 -15.68 -22.08 -3.47
N LEU A 378 -14.92 -23.15 -3.62
CA LEU A 378 -13.95 -23.58 -2.62
C LEU A 378 -12.76 -22.63 -2.59
N ARG A 379 -12.40 -22.20 -1.39
CA ARG A 379 -11.23 -21.42 -1.10
C ARG A 379 -10.42 -22.07 0.02
N GLN A 380 -9.12 -22.12 -0.20
CA GLN A 380 -8.15 -22.62 0.77
C GLN A 380 -7.79 -21.53 1.77
N ILE A 381 -7.70 -21.90 3.05
CA ILE A 381 -7.34 -21.05 4.17
C ILE A 381 -6.21 -21.73 4.96
N ILE A 382 -5.21 -20.95 5.37
CA ILE A 382 -4.12 -21.41 6.23
C ILE A 382 -4.46 -21.04 7.67
N LEU A 383 -4.36 -22.00 8.59
CA LEU A 383 -4.62 -21.80 10.02
C LEU A 383 -3.31 -21.60 10.77
N CYS A 384 -3.27 -20.67 11.73
CA CYS A 384 -2.23 -20.66 12.77
C CYS A 384 -2.45 -21.79 13.78
N ASP A 385 -1.41 -22.15 14.51
CA ASP A 385 -1.43 -23.24 15.49
C ASP A 385 -2.41 -22.97 16.62
N TYR A 386 -2.45 -21.73 17.11
CA TYR A 386 -3.43 -21.29 18.09
C TYR A 386 -4.87 -21.61 17.65
N LEU A 387 -5.23 -21.25 16.42
CA LEU A 387 -6.59 -21.44 15.92
C LEU A 387 -6.91 -22.93 15.69
N GLN A 388 -5.93 -23.76 15.34
CA GLN A 388 -6.12 -25.21 15.27
C GLN A 388 -6.44 -25.80 16.64
N ARG A 389 -5.70 -25.41 17.68
CA ARG A 389 -5.97 -25.85 19.06
C ARG A 389 -7.35 -25.40 19.54
N GLU A 390 -7.72 -24.15 19.25
CA GLU A 390 -9.07 -23.63 19.56
C GLU A 390 -10.19 -24.43 18.87
N ILE A 391 -10.00 -24.81 17.60
CA ILE A 391 -10.95 -25.66 16.87
C ILE A 391 -11.05 -27.04 17.54
N GLN A 392 -9.93 -27.64 17.95
CA GLN A 392 -9.92 -28.93 18.63
C GLN A 392 -10.68 -28.87 19.97
N HIS A 393 -10.40 -27.88 20.81
CA HIS A 393 -11.12 -27.71 22.08
C HIS A 393 -12.62 -27.44 21.87
N TYR A 394 -12.97 -26.64 20.87
CA TYR A 394 -14.37 -26.41 20.50
C TYR A 394 -15.07 -27.71 20.06
N ARG A 395 -14.39 -28.58 19.30
CA ARG A 395 -14.96 -29.87 18.87
C ARG A 395 -15.27 -30.78 20.05
N THR A 396 -14.44 -30.78 21.10
CA THR A 396 -14.74 -31.51 22.34
C THR A 396 -16.03 -30.99 23.00
N LEU A 397 -16.21 -29.66 23.09
CA LEU A 397 -17.45 -29.06 23.59
C LEU A 397 -18.65 -29.42 22.70
N GLN A 398 -18.48 -29.33 21.38
CA GLN A 398 -19.54 -29.64 20.42
C GLN A 398 -20.03 -31.08 20.59
N SER A 399 -19.11 -32.06 20.66
CA SER A 399 -19.47 -33.46 20.91
C SER A 399 -20.19 -33.64 22.25
N ALA A 400 -19.70 -33.02 23.33
CA ALA A 400 -20.34 -33.09 24.63
C ALA A 400 -21.76 -32.52 24.62
N VAL A 401 -21.96 -31.35 24.00
CA VAL A 401 -23.27 -30.69 23.95
C VAL A 401 -24.25 -31.45 23.05
N LEU A 402 -23.82 -31.86 21.86
CA LEU A 402 -24.67 -32.61 20.93
C LEU A 402 -25.11 -33.96 21.51
N SER A 403 -24.26 -34.63 22.31
CA SER A 403 -24.62 -35.90 22.97
C SER A 403 -25.83 -35.77 23.90
N MET A 404 -26.12 -34.56 24.41
CA MET A 404 -27.32 -34.31 25.23
C MET A 404 -28.63 -34.30 24.42
N TRP A 405 -28.53 -34.31 23.10
CA TRP A 405 -29.62 -34.07 22.15
C TRP A 405 -29.71 -35.15 21.05
N GLY A 406 -29.59 -36.43 21.38
CA GLY A 406 -29.93 -37.54 20.46
C GLY A 406 -29.26 -37.44 19.07
N PRO A 407 -29.85 -38.03 18.01
CA PRO A 407 -29.41 -37.83 16.63
C PRO A 407 -29.89 -36.48 16.05
N HIS A 408 -29.05 -35.82 15.26
CA HIS A 408 -29.31 -34.52 14.64
C HIS A 408 -29.07 -34.59 13.12
N PRO A 409 -29.70 -33.71 12.33
CA PRO A 409 -29.34 -33.55 10.93
C PRO A 409 -27.89 -33.05 10.81
N GLU A 410 -27.12 -33.66 9.91
CA GLU A 410 -25.74 -33.24 9.62
C GLU A 410 -25.72 -31.93 8.81
N LEU A 411 -24.86 -31.01 9.24
CA LEU A 411 -24.50 -29.81 8.47
C LEU A 411 -23.10 -30.00 7.89
N ASP A 412 -22.87 -29.45 6.70
CA ASP A 412 -21.55 -29.45 6.07
C ASP A 412 -20.54 -28.59 6.87
N GLU A 413 -21.04 -27.60 7.61
CA GLU A 413 -20.25 -26.68 8.42
C GLU A 413 -19.75 -27.31 9.73
N MET A 414 -18.46 -27.14 10.04
CA MET A 414 -17.84 -27.64 11.27
C MET A 414 -18.39 -27.00 12.55
N TRP A 415 -18.69 -25.71 12.50
CA TRP A 415 -19.31 -24.97 13.60
C TRP A 415 -20.57 -24.26 13.15
N PHE A 416 -21.58 -24.33 14.02
CA PHE A 416 -22.96 -23.90 13.79
C PHE A 416 -23.61 -23.63 15.15
N CYS A 417 -24.70 -22.86 15.19
CA CYS A 417 -25.44 -22.60 16.42
C CYS A 417 -26.49 -23.71 16.66
N LEU A 418 -26.97 -23.83 17.90
CA LEU A 418 -28.15 -24.60 18.25
C LEU A 418 -29.34 -23.67 18.51
N ASN A 419 -30.52 -24.06 18.05
CA ASN A 419 -31.77 -23.39 18.42
C ASN A 419 -32.27 -23.83 19.81
N ASP A 420 -33.41 -23.28 20.25
CA ASP A 420 -34.01 -23.60 21.56
C ASP A 420 -34.42 -25.08 21.71
N HIS A 421 -34.51 -25.82 20.59
CA HIS A 421 -34.81 -27.25 20.55
C HIS A 421 -33.54 -28.11 20.39
N GLY A 422 -32.35 -27.52 20.46
CA GLY A 422 -31.07 -28.24 20.29
C GLY A 422 -30.78 -28.67 18.86
N GLN A 423 -31.47 -28.11 17.86
CA GLN A 423 -31.22 -28.43 16.46
C GLN A 423 -30.12 -27.53 15.87
N PRO A 424 -29.19 -28.10 15.07
CA PRO A 424 -28.19 -27.34 14.32
C PRO A 424 -28.80 -26.28 13.39
N ALA A 425 -28.22 -25.09 13.41
CA ALA A 425 -28.57 -23.98 12.53
C ALA A 425 -27.28 -23.31 12.00
N PRO A 426 -27.13 -23.13 10.68
CA PRO A 426 -25.95 -22.48 10.10
C PRO A 426 -25.72 -21.08 10.66
N LEU A 427 -24.46 -20.73 10.87
CA LEU A 427 -24.10 -19.40 11.33
C LEU A 427 -24.42 -18.37 10.24
N SER A 428 -25.18 -17.32 10.59
CA SER A 428 -25.50 -16.24 9.67
C SER A 428 -24.66 -14.99 9.96
N SER A 429 -24.40 -14.19 8.92
CA SER A 429 -23.75 -12.88 9.07
C SER A 429 -24.54 -11.94 9.97
N ARG A 430 -25.88 -12.09 10.01
CA ARG A 430 -26.80 -11.31 10.85
C ARG A 430 -26.60 -11.65 12.32
N THR A 431 -26.63 -12.93 12.69
CA THR A 431 -26.45 -13.38 14.08
C THR A 431 -25.06 -13.02 14.59
N LEU A 432 -24.02 -13.20 13.76
CA LEU A 432 -22.66 -12.80 14.12
C LEU A 432 -22.51 -11.29 14.34
N ARG A 433 -23.16 -10.46 13.50
CA ARG A 433 -23.18 -9.01 13.68
C ARG A 433 -23.92 -8.60 14.95
N GLN A 434 -25.05 -9.24 15.25
CA GLN A 434 -25.82 -8.97 16.47
C GLN A 434 -25.01 -9.29 17.72
N PHE A 435 -24.38 -10.49 17.76
CA PHE A 435 -23.50 -10.89 18.84
C PHE A 435 -22.32 -9.91 19.01
N MET A 436 -21.61 -9.58 17.93
CA MET A 436 -20.50 -8.63 18.00
C MET A 436 -20.94 -7.26 18.50
N HIS A 437 -22.11 -6.77 18.08
CA HIS A 437 -22.65 -5.48 18.52
C HIS A 437 -22.95 -5.41 20.02
N GLN A 438 -23.36 -6.53 20.63
CA GLN A 438 -23.61 -6.61 22.07
C GLN A 438 -22.33 -6.39 22.90
N HIS A 439 -21.18 -6.82 22.37
CA HIS A 439 -19.89 -6.74 23.05
C HIS A 439 -19.03 -5.56 22.57
N CYS A 440 -19.26 -5.06 21.36
CA CYS A 440 -18.53 -3.94 20.78
C CYS A 440 -19.47 -3.10 19.89
N PRO A 441 -20.25 -2.17 20.49
CA PRO A 441 -21.20 -1.35 19.75
C PRO A 441 -20.53 -0.56 18.62
N GLY A 442 -21.22 -0.45 17.49
CA GLY A 442 -20.73 0.27 16.30
C GLY A 442 -19.70 -0.49 15.45
N VAL A 443 -19.20 -1.65 15.90
CA VAL A 443 -18.27 -2.48 15.14
C VAL A 443 -19.00 -3.66 14.48
N VAL A 444 -18.59 -4.00 13.25
CA VAL A 444 -19.13 -5.15 12.51
C VAL A 444 -18.05 -6.16 12.14
N PRO A 445 -18.38 -7.46 11.97
CA PRO A 445 -17.38 -8.50 11.70
C PRO A 445 -16.49 -8.24 10.49
N TYR A 446 -17.00 -7.52 9.48
CA TYR A 446 -16.22 -7.18 8.28
C TYR A 446 -15.01 -6.28 8.59
N GLN A 447 -15.05 -5.51 9.68
CA GLN A 447 -13.92 -4.68 10.10
C GLN A 447 -12.76 -5.53 10.66
N LEU A 448 -13.01 -6.73 11.19
CA LEU A 448 -11.94 -7.65 11.60
C LEU A 448 -11.12 -8.12 10.40
N ARG A 449 -11.76 -8.34 9.24
CA ARG A 449 -11.06 -8.63 7.98
C ARG A 449 -10.18 -7.46 7.52
N HIS A 450 -10.66 -6.23 7.66
CA HIS A 450 -9.85 -5.03 7.38
C HIS A 450 -8.66 -4.92 8.35
N PHE A 451 -8.90 -5.20 9.63
CA PHE A 451 -7.87 -5.20 10.66
C PHE A 451 -6.77 -6.23 10.37
N PHE A 452 -7.13 -7.45 9.95
CA PHE A 452 -6.17 -8.45 9.52
C PHE A 452 -5.31 -7.95 8.34
N ALA A 453 -5.93 -7.43 7.28
CA ALA A 453 -5.21 -6.90 6.12
C ALA A 453 -4.27 -5.75 6.49
N GLN A 454 -4.73 -4.85 7.36
CA GLN A 454 -3.93 -3.75 7.88
C GLN A 454 -2.72 -4.25 8.68
N SER A 455 -2.94 -5.27 9.51
CA SER A 455 -1.90 -5.88 10.34
C SER A 455 -0.84 -6.55 9.48
N ALA A 456 -1.25 -7.31 8.46
CA ALA A 456 -0.34 -8.00 7.54
C ALA A 456 0.62 -7.04 6.83
N VAL A 457 0.14 -5.85 6.47
CA VAL A 457 0.93 -4.81 5.79
C VAL A 457 1.85 -4.06 6.76
N ASN A 458 1.38 -3.86 8.00
CA ASN A 458 2.13 -3.13 9.02
C ASN A 458 3.12 -4.00 9.77
N ASN A 459 2.98 -5.33 9.73
CA ASN A 459 3.77 -6.20 10.57
C ASN A 459 5.24 -6.19 10.14
N VAL A 460 6.10 -5.83 11.08
CA VAL A 460 7.54 -6.02 11.02
C VAL A 460 7.83 -7.34 11.74
N SER A 461 7.23 -8.41 11.24
CA SER A 461 7.56 -9.76 11.69
C SER A 461 8.97 -10.07 11.19
N SER A 462 9.66 -11.03 11.84
CA SER A 462 10.92 -11.60 11.34
C SER A 462 10.83 -12.04 9.87
N THR A 463 9.62 -12.41 9.43
CA THR A 463 9.28 -12.78 8.05
C THR A 463 8.31 -11.75 7.47
N ARG A 464 8.84 -10.83 6.65
CA ARG A 464 8.01 -9.83 5.97
C ARG A 464 7.20 -10.49 4.85
N LEU A 465 5.87 -10.42 4.95
CA LEU A 465 4.99 -10.82 3.85
C LEU A 465 5.11 -9.87 2.65
N LEU A 466 5.10 -10.44 1.45
CA LEU A 466 4.96 -9.70 0.20
C LEU A 466 3.47 -9.40 -0.05
N ASP A 467 3.18 -8.41 -0.90
CA ASP A 467 1.80 -8.07 -1.26
C ASP A 467 1.02 -9.29 -1.78
N GLN A 468 1.68 -10.16 -2.57
CA GLN A 468 1.09 -11.39 -3.10
C GLN A 468 0.71 -12.39 -2.00
N ASP A 469 1.49 -12.45 -0.92
CA ASP A 469 1.21 -13.34 0.22
C ASP A 469 0.00 -12.83 0.99
N ILE A 470 -0.09 -11.52 1.19
CA ILE A 470 -1.24 -10.87 1.82
C ILE A 470 -2.50 -11.08 0.98
N ASP A 471 -2.41 -10.95 -0.34
CA ASP A 471 -3.54 -11.16 -1.23
C ASP A 471 -4.03 -12.61 -1.23
N ARG A 472 -3.09 -13.58 -1.15
CA ARG A 472 -3.42 -14.99 -0.99
C ARG A 472 -4.13 -15.26 0.33
N LEU A 473 -3.62 -14.72 1.44
CA LEU A 473 -4.28 -14.81 2.75
C LEU A 473 -5.66 -14.14 2.75
N MET A 474 -5.84 -13.06 1.98
CA MET A 474 -7.12 -12.35 1.89
C MET A 474 -8.10 -12.96 0.87
N GLY A 475 -7.62 -13.77 -0.07
CA GLY A 475 -8.39 -14.32 -1.19
C GLY A 475 -8.88 -13.21 -2.11
N HIS A 476 -7.96 -12.35 -2.52
CA HIS A 476 -8.19 -11.37 -3.58
C HIS A 476 -7.99 -12.01 -4.96
N GLU A 477 -8.47 -11.36 -6.03
CA GLU A 477 -8.52 -11.93 -7.39
C GLU A 477 -7.22 -12.63 -7.84
N ASN A 478 -7.34 -13.61 -8.74
CA ASN A 478 -6.28 -14.42 -9.37
C ASN A 478 -5.30 -15.15 -8.42
N LEU A 479 -5.25 -14.83 -7.12
CA LEU A 479 -4.33 -15.41 -6.12
C LEU A 479 -5.12 -15.78 -4.86
N GLY A 480 -5.34 -17.08 -4.63
CA GLY A 480 -6.02 -17.58 -3.42
C GLY A 480 -7.54 -17.36 -3.38
N GLU A 481 -8.17 -16.82 -4.43
CA GLU A 481 -9.65 -16.73 -4.49
C GLU A 481 -10.29 -18.10 -4.72
N HIS A 482 -9.66 -18.98 -5.51
CA HIS A 482 -10.21 -20.29 -5.87
C HIS A 482 -9.16 -21.40 -5.76
N LEU A 483 -9.60 -22.58 -5.34
CA LEU A 483 -8.77 -23.78 -5.40
C LEU A 483 -8.26 -24.02 -6.84
N GLY A 484 -6.96 -24.25 -6.97
CA GLY A 484 -6.30 -24.50 -8.26
C GLY A 484 -5.99 -23.25 -9.09
N SER A 485 -6.32 -22.04 -8.62
CA SER A 485 -5.96 -20.80 -9.33
C SER A 485 -4.50 -20.37 -9.11
N ASP A 486 -3.77 -21.06 -8.24
CA ASP A 486 -2.47 -20.62 -7.75
C ASP A 486 -1.60 -21.81 -7.30
N VAL A 487 -0.28 -21.63 -7.35
CA VAL A 487 0.72 -22.60 -6.87
C VAL A 487 1.45 -21.96 -5.70
N ILE A 488 1.34 -22.56 -4.52
CA ILE A 488 2.04 -22.13 -3.32
C ILE A 488 3.31 -22.97 -3.19
N PHE A 489 4.46 -22.32 -3.25
CA PHE A 489 5.74 -22.99 -2.98
C PHE A 489 5.89 -23.22 -1.47
N PRO A 490 6.58 -24.30 -1.05
CA PRO A 490 6.79 -24.62 0.37
C PRO A 490 7.32 -23.42 1.18
N ASP A 491 8.36 -22.73 0.70
CA ASP A 491 8.94 -21.58 1.39
C ASP A 491 7.93 -20.43 1.59
N THR A 492 7.05 -20.22 0.61
CA THR A 492 5.99 -19.21 0.70
C THR A 492 4.92 -19.62 1.70
N PHE A 493 4.59 -20.91 1.76
CA PHE A 493 3.66 -21.46 2.74
C PHE A 493 4.21 -21.27 4.17
N GLU A 494 5.46 -21.67 4.40
CA GLU A 494 6.13 -21.51 5.70
C GLU A 494 6.19 -20.05 6.13
N ALA A 495 6.54 -19.13 5.22
CA ALA A 495 6.57 -17.70 5.52
C ALA A 495 5.20 -17.16 5.97
N MET A 496 4.13 -17.57 5.30
CA MET A 496 2.76 -17.20 5.69
C MET A 496 2.37 -17.83 7.04
N LYS A 497 2.71 -19.10 7.26
CA LYS A 497 2.42 -19.82 8.50
C LYS A 497 3.11 -19.19 9.70
N VAL A 498 4.41 -18.89 9.59
CA VAL A 498 5.20 -18.20 10.62
C VAL A 498 4.59 -16.85 10.95
N TYR A 499 4.20 -16.07 9.93
CA TYR A 499 3.50 -14.80 10.15
C TYR A 499 2.19 -14.99 10.94
N LEU A 500 1.36 -15.96 10.55
CA LEU A 500 0.05 -16.19 11.19
C LEU A 500 0.19 -16.61 12.65
N ASN A 501 1.21 -17.41 12.98
CA ASN A 501 1.53 -17.79 14.35
C ASN A 501 1.97 -16.57 15.19
N GLN A 502 2.93 -15.79 14.69
CA GLN A 502 3.39 -14.55 15.35
C GLN A 502 2.27 -13.51 15.48
N TYR A 503 1.35 -13.47 14.52
CA TYR A 503 0.19 -12.59 14.54
C TYR A 503 -0.78 -12.96 15.67
N ALA A 504 -1.07 -14.24 15.88
CA ALA A 504 -1.91 -14.70 16.98
C ALA A 504 -1.29 -14.37 18.35
N GLU A 505 0.02 -14.58 18.50
CA GLU A 505 0.77 -14.24 19.71
C GLU A 505 0.74 -12.74 20.02
N ARG A 506 0.96 -11.90 19.00
CA ARG A 506 0.91 -10.43 19.13
C ARG A 506 -0.43 -9.92 19.64
N LEU A 507 -1.52 -10.54 19.21
CA LEU A 507 -2.85 -10.16 19.67
C LEU A 507 -3.16 -10.67 21.09
N GLY A 508 -2.24 -11.39 21.74
CA GLY A 508 -2.39 -11.88 23.11
C GLY A 508 -3.52 -12.91 23.24
N MET A 509 -3.75 -13.71 22.20
CA MET A 509 -4.87 -14.65 22.16
C MET A 509 -4.67 -15.78 23.18
N GLN A 510 -5.65 -15.96 24.06
CA GLN A 510 -5.65 -16.98 25.11
C GLN A 510 -6.50 -18.18 24.72
N GLU A 511 -5.93 -19.37 24.90
CA GLU A 511 -6.62 -20.63 24.62
C GLU A 511 -7.74 -20.88 25.61
N PHE A 512 -8.88 -21.37 25.12
CA PHE A 512 -10.06 -21.61 25.93
C PHE A 512 -10.30 -23.11 26.12
N ALA A 513 -10.10 -23.61 27.33
CA ALA A 513 -10.50 -24.97 27.72
C ALA A 513 -12.03 -25.04 27.93
N TYR A 514 -12.74 -25.41 26.87
CA TYR A 514 -14.21 -25.39 26.85
C TYR A 514 -14.87 -26.44 27.75
N VAL A 515 -14.20 -27.58 27.99
CA VAL A 515 -14.67 -28.67 28.85
C VAL A 515 -13.84 -28.71 30.12
#